data_AF-A0A7V0XH86-F1
#
_entry.id   AF-A0A7V0XH86-F1
#
_cell.length_a   1.000
_cell.length_b   1.000
_cell.length_c   1.000
_cell.angle_alpha   90.00
_cell.angle_beta   90.00
_cell.angle_gamma   90.00
#
_symmetry.space_group_name_H-M   'P 1'
#
loop_
_entity.id
_entity.type
_entity.pdbx_description
1 polymer ?
#
loop_
_entity_poly.entity_id
_entity_poly.type
_entity_poly.pdbx_seq_one_letter_code
_entity_poly.pdbx_strand_id
1 'polypeptide(L)'
;MSENNSRLERQRTMFALVKSYAQSNQTRRDFCTAHSLPLSAFGYWQRKYRQQALRGFTPVAVIPEKEEQGHQIRIALPGGLIFKLEW
;
A
#
# COMPACT_ATOMS: atom_id res chain seq x y z
N MET A 1 -2.34 19.41 27.70
CA MET A 1 -1.95 18.00 27.46
C MET A 1 -2.93 17.39 26.47
N SER A 2 -2.98 17.83 25.19
CA SER A 2 -4.12 17.42 24.31
C SER A 2 -3.94 17.42 22.78
N GLU A 3 -2.89 17.99 22.17
CA GLU A 3 -2.86 18.09 20.69
C GLU A 3 -2.23 16.89 19.95
N ASN A 4 -1.25 16.23 20.57
CA ASN A 4 -0.50 15.18 19.90
C ASN A 4 -1.32 13.90 19.74
N ASN A 5 -2.26 13.65 20.65
CA ASN A 5 -3.10 12.45 20.64
C ASN A 5 -4.11 12.48 19.48
N SER A 6 -4.75 13.63 19.23
CA SER A 6 -5.69 13.81 18.12
C SER A 6 -5.06 13.55 16.75
N ARG A 7 -3.79 13.97 16.55
CA ARG A 7 -3.07 13.73 15.29
C ARG A 7 -2.76 12.23 15.08
N LEU A 8 -2.42 11.52 16.15
CA LEU A 8 -2.14 10.09 16.11
C LEU A 8 -3.42 9.27 15.87
N GLU A 9 -4.53 9.64 16.51
CA GLU A 9 -5.83 8.99 16.28
C GLU A 9 -6.30 9.20 14.84
N ARG A 10 -6.21 10.43 14.33
CA ARG A 10 -6.54 10.72 12.93
C ARG A 10 -5.70 9.89 11.96
N GLN A 11 -4.40 9.74 12.24
CA GLN A 11 -3.52 8.89 11.43
C GLN A 11 -3.91 7.42 11.50
N ARG A 12 -4.24 6.88 12.68
CA ARG A 12 -4.69 5.48 12.84
C ARG A 12 -5.97 5.22 12.06
N THR A 13 -6.96 6.11 12.17
CA THR A 13 -8.22 6.00 11.42
C THR A 13 -8.00 6.02 9.92
N MET A 14 -7.16 6.95 9.42
CA MET A 14 -6.86 7.03 7.99
C MET A 14 -6.10 5.81 7.48
N PHE A 15 -5.19 5.25 8.27
CA PHE A 15 -4.47 4.03 7.90
C PHE A 15 -5.36 2.79 7.90
N ALA A 16 -6.32 2.70 8.83
CA ALA A 16 -7.32 1.65 8.82
C ALA A 16 -8.16 1.68 7.52
N LEU A 17 -8.55 2.87 7.06
CA LEU A 17 -9.24 3.04 5.78
C LEU A 17 -8.39 2.64 4.58
N VAL A 18 -7.10 3.02 4.55
CA VAL A 18 -6.18 2.60 3.48
C VAL A 18 -5.98 1.08 3.46
N LYS A 19 -5.93 0.42 4.63
CA LYS A 19 -5.85 -1.04 4.73
C LYS A 19 -7.13 -1.71 4.26
N SER A 20 -8.29 -1.16 4.64
CA SER A 20 -9.59 -1.63 4.17
C SER A 20 -9.74 -1.48 2.65
N TYR A 21 -9.25 -0.38 2.08
CA TYR A 21 -9.16 -0.20 0.63
C TYR A 21 -8.27 -1.27 -0.04
N ALA A 22 -7.13 -1.61 0.54
CA ALA A 22 -6.26 -2.64 -0.02
C ALA A 22 -6.89 -4.05 -0.04
N GLN A 23 -7.88 -4.29 0.84
CA GLN A 23 -8.68 -5.52 0.88
C GLN A 23 -9.95 -5.42 0.05
N SER A 24 -10.38 -4.20 -0.31
CA SER A 24 -11.54 -3.99 -1.16
C SER A 24 -11.12 -4.06 -2.62
N ASN A 25 -11.88 -4.80 -3.43
CA ASN A 25 -11.65 -4.88 -4.87
C ASN A 25 -12.27 -3.67 -5.62
N GLN A 26 -12.41 -2.54 -4.93
CA GLN A 26 -13.11 -1.34 -5.40
C GLN A 26 -12.12 -0.35 -6.01
N THR A 27 -12.60 0.51 -6.90
CA THR A 27 -11.76 1.60 -7.42
C THR A 27 -11.53 2.67 -6.34
N ARG A 28 -10.43 3.42 -6.43
CA ARG A 28 -10.14 4.52 -5.50
C ARG A 28 -11.28 5.53 -5.41
N ARG A 29 -11.95 5.80 -6.54
CA ARG A 29 -13.04 6.78 -6.62
C ARG A 29 -14.25 6.27 -5.84
N ASP A 30 -14.67 5.04 -6.10
CA ASP A 30 -15.87 4.46 -5.45
C ASP A 30 -15.65 4.30 -3.95
N PHE A 31 -14.46 3.87 -3.53
CA PHE A 31 -14.10 3.78 -2.11
C PHE A 31 -14.10 5.16 -1.42
N CYS A 32 -13.54 6.18 -2.08
CA CYS A 32 -13.56 7.55 -1.55
C CYS A 32 -14.99 8.10 -1.45
N THR A 33 -15.84 7.83 -2.44
CA THR A 33 -17.25 8.23 -2.41
C THR A 33 -18.03 7.52 -1.31
N ALA A 34 -17.86 6.21 -1.14
CA ALA A 34 -18.53 5.43 -0.10
C ALA A 34 -18.15 5.87 1.33
N HIS A 35 -16.90 6.28 1.53
CA HIS A 35 -16.40 6.73 2.83
C HIS A 35 -16.40 8.27 3.01
N SER A 36 -16.97 9.03 2.07
CA SER A 36 -16.99 10.50 2.09
C SER A 36 -15.59 11.12 2.27
N LEU A 37 -14.59 10.57 1.58
CA LEU A 37 -13.20 11.02 1.65
C LEU A 37 -12.83 11.81 0.39
N PRO A 38 -12.12 12.94 0.52
CA PRO A 38 -11.54 13.61 -0.64
C PRO A 38 -10.46 12.72 -1.27
N LEU A 39 -10.51 12.55 -2.59
CA LEU A 39 -9.53 11.72 -3.32
C LEU A 39 -8.08 12.20 -3.10
N SER A 40 -7.88 13.52 -3.03
CA SER A 40 -6.58 14.14 -2.74
C SER A 40 -6.06 13.79 -1.34
N ALA A 41 -6.95 13.83 -0.33
CA ALA A 41 -6.63 13.45 1.04
C ALA A 41 -6.30 11.95 1.13
N PHE A 42 -7.11 11.10 0.49
CA PHE A 42 -6.86 9.66 0.44
C PHE A 42 -5.52 9.34 -0.22
N GLY A 43 -5.19 9.98 -1.35
CA GLY A 43 -3.91 9.83 -2.02
C GLY A 43 -2.72 10.24 -1.13
N TYR A 44 -2.86 11.33 -0.38
CA TYR A 44 -1.86 11.74 0.62
C TYR A 44 -1.64 10.65 1.69
N TRP A 45 -2.71 10.12 2.28
CA TRP A 45 -2.63 9.09 3.32
C TRP A 45 -2.10 7.77 2.79
N GLN A 46 -2.46 7.38 1.57
CA GLN A 46 -1.94 6.18 0.91
C GLN A 46 -0.42 6.31 0.68
N ARG A 47 0.06 7.47 0.23
CA ARG A 47 1.51 7.75 0.08
C ARG A 47 2.20 7.70 1.45
N LYS A 48 1.63 8.33 2.46
CA LYS A 48 2.18 8.36 3.83
C LYS A 48 2.23 6.96 4.45
N TYR A 49 1.21 6.13 4.22
CA TYR A 49 1.16 4.74 4.66
C TYR A 49 2.29 3.91 4.04
N ARG A 50 2.51 4.04 2.72
CA ARG A 50 3.65 3.40 2.03
C ARG A 50 5.00 3.88 2.58
N GLN A 51 5.18 5.18 2.78
CA GLN A 51 6.43 5.72 3.32
C GLN A 51 6.70 5.26 4.76
N GLN A 52 5.66 5.05 5.56
CA GLN A 52 5.83 4.51 6.91
C GLN A 52 6.15 3.01 6.89
N ALA A 53 5.58 2.25 5.96
CA ALA A 53 5.95 0.85 5.73
C ALA A 53 7.40 0.70 5.20
N LEU A 54 7.85 1.65 4.38
CA LEU A 54 9.22 1.71 3.85
C LEU A 54 10.28 2.09 4.90
N ARG A 55 9.88 2.51 6.11
CA ARG A 55 10.82 2.66 7.23
C ARG A 55 11.03 1.29 7.89
N GLY A 56 11.94 0.50 7.32
CA GLY A 56 12.30 -0.83 7.80
C GLY A 56 12.38 -1.86 6.66
N PHE A 57 12.52 -3.14 7.00
CA PHE A 57 12.48 -4.23 6.02
C PHE A 57 11.02 -4.52 5.64
N THR A 58 10.65 -4.31 4.37
CA THR A 58 9.35 -4.71 3.85
C THR A 58 9.46 -6.13 3.30
N PRO A 59 8.66 -7.11 3.79
CA PRO A 59 8.67 -8.46 3.24
C PRO A 59 8.20 -8.41 1.78
N VAL A 60 9.07 -8.85 0.87
CA VAL A 60 8.74 -9.08 -0.53
C VAL A 60 8.21 -10.50 -0.66
N ALA A 61 7.01 -10.66 -1.21
CA ALA A 61 6.52 -11.97 -1.59
C ALA A 61 7.30 -12.43 -2.84
N VAL A 62 8.19 -13.41 -2.67
CA VAL A 62 8.76 -14.14 -3.81
C VAL A 62 7.66 -15.03 -4.34
N ILE A 63 7.19 -14.76 -5.55
CA ILE A 63 6.25 -15.64 -6.25
C ILE A 63 7.12 -16.63 -7.04
N PRO A 64 7.29 -17.88 -6.59
CA PRO A 64 7.98 -18.87 -7.40
C PRO A 64 7.13 -19.14 -8.64
N GLU A 65 7.65 -18.74 -9.79
CA GLU A 65 7.12 -19.10 -11.10
C GLU A 65 7.40 -20.58 -11.28
N LYS A 66 6.37 -21.39 -11.55
CA LYS A 66 6.52 -22.84 -11.79
C LYS A 66 7.65 -23.07 -12.80
N GLU A 67 8.57 -23.94 -12.41
CA GLU A 67 9.73 -24.38 -13.18
C GLU A 67 9.38 -24.72 -14.62
N GLU A 68 9.80 -23.89 -15.58
CA GLU A 68 10.29 -24.34 -16.88
C GLU A 68 11.43 -23.40 -17.32
N GLN A 69 12.66 -23.80 -16.97
CA GLN A 69 13.92 -23.50 -17.65
C GLN A 69 14.16 -22.04 -18.10
N GLY A 70 14.63 -21.24 -17.15
CA GLY A 70 15.27 -19.95 -17.37
C GLY A 70 15.45 -19.27 -16.02
N HIS A 71 16.68 -18.91 -15.64
CA HIS A 71 16.92 -18.32 -14.34
C HIS A 71 16.41 -16.87 -14.32
N GLN A 72 15.11 -16.73 -14.12
CA GLN A 72 14.43 -15.45 -14.11
C GLN A 72 13.83 -15.21 -12.73
N ILE A 73 14.26 -14.15 -12.04
CA ILE A 73 13.62 -13.70 -10.80
C ILE A 73 12.73 -12.49 -11.10
N ARG A 74 11.46 -12.58 -10.69
CA ARG A 74 10.54 -11.44 -10.70
C ARG A 74 10.29 -10.91 -9.29
N ILE A 75 10.62 -9.64 -9.10
CA ILE A 75 10.43 -8.92 -7.84
C ILE A 75 9.26 -7.97 -8.01
N ALA A 76 8.14 -8.24 -7.33
CA ALA A 76 6.98 -7.38 -7.31
C ALA A 76 7.07 -6.38 -6.13
N LEU A 77 7.08 -5.08 -6.45
CA LEU A 77 7.17 -4.01 -5.45
C LEU A 77 5.81 -3.33 -5.20
N PRO A 78 5.63 -2.71 -4.01
CA PRO A 78 4.44 -1.91 -3.72
C PRO A 78 4.30 -0.73 -4.69
N GLY A 79 3.26 -0.76 -5.52
CA GLY A 79 3.03 0.25 -6.58
C GLY A 79 2.85 -0.34 -7.98
N GLY A 80 2.90 -1.67 -8.13
CA GLY A 80 2.68 -2.35 -9.42
C GLY A 80 3.93 -2.44 -10.29
N LEU A 81 5.10 -2.13 -9.73
CA LEU A 81 6.37 -2.21 -10.44
C LEU A 81 6.94 -3.62 -10.31
N ILE A 82 7.33 -4.21 -11.43
CA ILE A 82 7.85 -5.58 -11.50
C ILE A 82 9.25 -5.50 -12.11
N PHE A 83 10.27 -5.84 -11.32
CA PHE A 83 11.62 -6.04 -11.84
C PHE A 83 11.76 -7.47 -12.34
N LYS A 84 12.42 -7.62 -13.49
CA LYS A 84 12.76 -8.89 -14.10
C LYS A 84 14.27 -8.95 -14.23
N LEU A 85 14.90 -9.91 -13.58
CA LEU A 85 16.32 -10.22 -13.78
C LEU A 85 16.43 -11.54 -14.54
N GLU A 86 17.33 -11.59 -15.53
CA GLU A 86 17.65 -12.76 -16.34
C GLU A 86 19.16 -13.01 -16.24
N TRP A 87 19.57 -14.27 -16.06
CA TRP A 87 20.97 -14.72 -16.16
C TRP A 87 21.08 -16.13 -16.76
#